data_AF-A0A7V7AIB3-F1
#
_entry.id   AF-A0A7V7AIB3-F1
#
_cell.length_a   1.000
_cell.length_b   1.000
_cell.length_c   1.000
_cell.angle_alpha   90.00
_cell.angle_beta   90.00
_cell.angle_gamma   90.00
#
_symmetry.space_group_name_H-M   'P 1'
#
loop_
_entity.id
_entity.type
_entity.pdbx_description
1 polymer ?
#
loop_
_entity_poly.entity_id
_entity_poly.type
_entity_poly.pdbx_seq_one_letter_code
_entity_poly.pdbx_strand_id
1 'polypeptide(L)'
;TSSFTGRGECGEIIVNTIKSGACQVILPGNGERVFGYTQDDEMAFTIPTQLVDTVTEGLTGTHKAGIRYPIPNSLLYEAKFPPKYGELEKIWQEKEGEK
;
A
#
# COMPACT_ATOMS: atom_id res chain seq x y z
N THR A 1 -8.14 -15.00 -18.47
CA THR A 1 -8.60 -15.57 -17.19
C THR A 1 -7.49 -15.35 -16.17
N SER A 2 -7.82 -14.98 -14.94
CA SER A 2 -6.83 -14.85 -13.85
C SER A 2 -6.77 -16.14 -13.03
N SER A 3 -5.61 -16.48 -12.51
CA SER A 3 -5.36 -17.67 -11.67
C SER A 3 -4.56 -17.26 -10.45
N PHE A 4 -4.89 -17.83 -9.30
CA PHE A 4 -4.28 -17.50 -8.02
C PHE A 4 -3.91 -18.76 -7.28
N THR A 5 -2.65 -18.94 -6.95
CA THR A 5 -2.18 -20.07 -6.13
C THR A 5 -2.29 -19.80 -4.62
N GLY A 6 -2.42 -18.52 -4.24
CA GLY A 6 -2.50 -18.07 -2.85
C GLY A 6 -1.19 -18.18 -2.07
N ARG A 7 -0.08 -18.53 -2.74
CA ARG A 7 1.27 -18.66 -2.17
C ARG A 7 2.31 -18.47 -3.27
N GLY A 8 3.46 -17.86 -2.96
CA GLY A 8 4.52 -17.69 -3.97
C GLY A 8 4.14 -16.66 -5.03
N GLU A 9 3.34 -15.66 -4.63
CA GLU A 9 2.82 -14.58 -5.44
C GLU A 9 3.91 -13.79 -6.16
N CYS A 10 5.12 -13.74 -5.59
CA CYS A 10 6.29 -13.11 -6.20
C CYS A 10 6.61 -13.68 -7.59
N GLY A 11 6.37 -14.99 -7.79
CA GLY A 11 6.48 -15.64 -9.09
C GLY A 11 5.33 -15.24 -10.02
N GLU A 12 4.10 -15.18 -9.51
CA GLU A 12 2.92 -14.85 -10.32
C GLU A 12 2.97 -13.40 -10.85
N ILE A 13 3.38 -12.45 -10.00
CA ILE A 13 3.47 -11.01 -10.33
C ILE A 13 4.37 -10.78 -11.54
N ILE A 14 5.53 -11.43 -11.57
CA ILE A 14 6.52 -11.22 -12.62
C ILE A 14 6.30 -12.19 -13.77
N VAL A 15 6.27 -13.49 -13.49
CA VAL A 15 6.33 -14.54 -14.52
C VAL A 15 5.05 -14.63 -15.33
N ASN A 16 3.87 -14.54 -14.70
CA ASN A 16 2.61 -14.68 -15.43
C ASN A 16 2.40 -13.49 -16.37
N THR A 17 2.72 -12.28 -15.91
CA THR A 17 2.63 -11.06 -16.71
C THR A 17 3.55 -11.12 -17.92
N ILE A 18 4.81 -11.54 -17.73
CA ILE A 18 5.78 -11.68 -18.83
C ILE A 18 5.36 -12.77 -19.81
N LYS A 19 4.98 -13.96 -19.32
CA LYS A 19 4.64 -15.10 -20.18
C LYS A 19 3.34 -14.89 -20.95
N SER A 20 2.34 -14.29 -20.33
CA SER A 20 1.05 -14.05 -20.97
C SER A 20 1.05 -12.84 -21.89
N GLY A 21 1.96 -11.88 -21.66
CA GLY A 21 1.90 -10.57 -22.33
C GLY A 21 0.61 -9.80 -22.03
N ALA A 22 -0.07 -10.14 -20.95
CA ALA A 22 -1.37 -9.59 -20.58
C ALA A 22 -1.38 -9.14 -19.11
N CYS A 23 -2.20 -8.14 -18.80
CA CYS A 23 -2.35 -7.68 -17.42
C CYS A 23 -2.87 -8.79 -16.50
N GLN A 24 -2.33 -8.86 -15.28
CA GLN A 24 -2.78 -9.81 -14.27
C GLN A 24 -3.36 -9.09 -13.06
N VAL A 25 -4.40 -9.69 -12.48
CA VAL A 25 -4.86 -9.41 -11.12
C VAL A 25 -4.38 -10.59 -10.28
N ILE A 26 -3.77 -10.33 -9.12
CA ILE A 26 -3.08 -11.32 -8.30
C ILE A 26 -3.51 -11.16 -6.85
N LEU A 27 -3.78 -12.29 -6.20
CA LEU A 27 -4.18 -12.36 -4.80
C LEU A 27 -2.92 -12.16 -3.96
N PRO A 28 -2.87 -11.14 -3.09
CA PRO A 28 -1.68 -10.89 -2.33
C PRO A 28 -1.32 -12.08 -1.45
N GLY A 29 -0.03 -12.32 -1.27
CA GLY A 29 0.45 -13.33 -0.33
C GLY A 29 0.91 -12.73 0.98
N ASN A 30 1.61 -13.53 1.79
CA ASN A 30 2.04 -13.10 3.11
C ASN A 30 3.08 -11.97 3.05
N GLY A 31 3.95 -11.97 2.05
CA GLY A 31 4.99 -10.93 1.94
C GLY A 31 4.38 -9.55 1.73
N GLU A 32 3.45 -9.45 0.79
CA GLU A 32 2.74 -8.21 0.50
C GLU A 32 1.88 -7.73 1.67
N ARG A 33 1.15 -8.63 2.33
CA ARG A 33 0.36 -8.27 3.53
C ARG A 33 1.23 -7.77 4.68
N VAL A 34 2.34 -8.47 4.97
CA VAL A 34 3.20 -8.15 6.13
C VAL A 34 4.09 -6.94 5.88
N PHE A 35 4.69 -6.82 4.69
CA PHE A 35 5.69 -5.79 4.39
C PHE A 35 5.16 -4.65 3.52
N GLY A 36 4.22 -4.95 2.63
CA GLY A 36 3.56 -3.96 1.75
C GLY A 36 2.35 -3.30 2.40
N TYR A 37 1.97 -3.71 3.61
CA TYR A 37 0.74 -3.29 4.31
C TYR A 37 -0.53 -3.51 3.48
N THR A 38 -0.50 -4.46 2.53
CA THR A 38 -1.64 -4.75 1.67
C THR A 38 -2.79 -5.30 2.50
N GLN A 39 -3.97 -4.69 2.39
CA GLN A 39 -5.16 -5.09 3.13
C GLN A 39 -5.86 -6.29 2.48
N ASP A 40 -6.75 -6.95 3.23
CA ASP A 40 -7.44 -8.16 2.75
C ASP A 40 -8.42 -7.89 1.59
N ASP A 41 -8.84 -6.63 1.42
CA ASP A 41 -9.66 -6.15 0.31
C ASP A 41 -8.85 -5.57 -0.86
N GLU A 42 -7.52 -5.58 -0.76
CA GLU A 42 -6.62 -5.13 -1.82
C GLU A 42 -6.11 -6.30 -2.67
N MET A 43 -5.78 -6.00 -3.93
CA MET A 43 -5.25 -6.96 -4.90
C MET A 43 -4.06 -6.34 -5.64
N ALA A 44 -3.07 -7.16 -6.00
CA ALA A 44 -1.98 -6.72 -6.85
C ALA A 44 -2.44 -6.69 -8.32
N PHE A 45 -2.04 -5.64 -9.04
CA PHE A 45 -2.28 -5.52 -10.49
C PHE A 45 -0.97 -5.29 -11.22
N THR A 46 -0.74 -6.07 -12.27
CA THR A 46 0.48 -6.01 -13.07
C THR A 46 0.16 -5.74 -14.52
N ILE A 47 1.07 -5.04 -15.18
CA ILE A 47 0.98 -4.71 -16.60
C ILE A 47 2.22 -5.24 -17.34
N PRO A 48 2.05 -5.74 -18.57
CA PRO A 48 3.18 -6.09 -19.42
C PRO A 48 3.93 -4.81 -19.87
N THR A 49 5.22 -4.92 -20.12
CA THR A 49 6.10 -3.78 -20.44
C THR A 49 5.60 -2.93 -21.61
N GLN A 50 4.97 -3.56 -22.60
CA GLN A 50 4.43 -2.89 -23.78
C GLN A 50 3.30 -1.90 -23.47
N LEU A 51 2.68 -1.99 -22.29
CA LEU A 51 1.59 -1.10 -21.86
C LEU A 51 2.05 0.00 -20.89
N VAL A 52 3.33 0.03 -20.51
CA VAL A 52 3.84 0.99 -19.52
C VAL A 52 3.61 2.44 -19.95
N ASP A 53 3.89 2.77 -21.22
CA ASP A 53 3.71 4.13 -21.72
C ASP A 53 2.24 4.55 -21.72
N THR A 54 1.35 3.67 -22.21
CA THR A 54 -0.11 3.91 -22.22
C THR A 54 -0.66 4.10 -20.80
N VAL A 55 -0.23 3.28 -19.85
CA VAL A 55 -0.68 3.37 -18.45
C VAL A 55 -0.16 4.65 -17.80
N THR A 56 1.10 5.02 -18.06
CA THR A 56 1.72 6.25 -17.52
C THR A 56 1.04 7.50 -18.06
N GLU A 57 0.71 7.52 -19.35
CA GLU A 57 -0.07 8.60 -19.95
C GLU A 57 -1.46 8.72 -19.31
N GLY A 58 -2.15 7.59 -19.13
CA GLY A 58 -3.44 7.54 -18.43
C GLY A 58 -3.37 8.09 -17.00
N LEU A 59 -2.40 7.63 -16.20
CA LEU A 59 -2.19 8.10 -14.82
C LEU A 59 -1.84 9.60 -14.75
N THR A 60 -1.09 10.09 -15.73
CA THR A 60 -0.81 11.54 -15.84
C THR A 60 -2.08 12.32 -16.16
N GLY A 61 -2.95 11.77 -17.02
CA GLY A 61 -4.27 12.33 -17.32
C GLY A 61 -5.18 12.39 -16.10
N THR A 62 -5.29 11.31 -15.33
CA THR A 62 -6.11 11.28 -14.11
C THR A 62 -5.62 12.30 -13.09
N HIS A 63 -4.30 12.44 -12.94
CA HIS A 63 -3.68 13.40 -12.04
C HIS A 63 -4.01 14.85 -12.40
N LYS A 64 -3.92 15.20 -13.69
CA LYS A 64 -4.33 16.52 -14.21
C LYS A 64 -5.82 16.78 -14.00
N ALA A 65 -6.66 15.74 -14.07
CA ALA A 65 -8.09 15.83 -13.79
C ALA A 65 -8.43 15.86 -12.28
N GLY A 66 -7.42 15.82 -11.40
CA GLY A 66 -7.59 15.91 -9.94
C GLY A 66 -7.66 14.57 -9.20
N ILE A 67 -7.62 13.43 -9.91
CA ILE A 67 -7.61 12.09 -9.32
C ILE A 67 -6.16 11.62 -9.15
N ARG A 68 -5.74 11.42 -7.89
CA ARG A 68 -4.35 11.05 -7.55
C ARG A 68 -4.25 9.56 -7.25
N TYR A 69 -3.38 8.87 -7.97
CA TYR A 69 -2.97 7.50 -7.67
C TYR A 69 -1.51 7.45 -7.21
N PRO A 70 -1.14 6.56 -6.25
CA PRO A 70 -2.06 5.75 -5.45
C PRO A 70 -2.98 6.64 -4.58
N ILE A 71 -4.18 6.13 -4.29
CA ILE A 71 -5.14 6.85 -3.45
C ILE A 71 -4.48 7.10 -2.08
N PRO A 72 -4.44 8.34 -1.58
CA PRO A 72 -3.87 8.61 -0.28
C PRO A 72 -4.65 7.85 0.80
N ASN A 73 -3.98 6.95 1.50
CA ASN A 73 -4.56 6.34 2.70
C ASN A 73 -4.59 7.40 3.81
N SER A 74 -5.76 7.59 4.40
CA SER A 74 -5.94 8.52 5.51
C SER A 74 -5.25 7.95 6.75
N LEU A 75 -4.04 8.42 7.03
CA LEU A 75 -3.39 8.29 8.33
C LEU A 75 -3.80 9.44 9.27
N LEU A 76 -5.00 10.00 9.10
CA LEU A 76 -5.57 11.03 9.99
C LEU A 76 -6.00 10.47 11.35
N TYR A 77 -5.40 9.38 11.80
CA TYR A 77 -5.59 8.88 13.15
C TYR A 77 -4.44 9.42 14.02
N GLU A 78 -4.80 10.12 15.08
CA GLU A 78 -3.86 10.47 16.12
C GLU A 78 -3.75 9.26 17.05
N ALA A 79 -2.54 8.72 17.18
CA ALA A 79 -2.27 7.62 18.08
C ALA A 79 -2.56 8.05 19.52
N LYS A 80 -3.65 7.53 20.10
CA LYS A 80 -3.92 7.71 21.53
C LYS A 80 -2.95 6.85 22.32
N PHE A 81 -1.99 7.48 22.98
CA PHE A 81 -1.11 6.79 23.90
C PHE A 81 -1.92 6.13 25.02
N PRO A 82 -1.51 4.95 25.52
CA PRO A 82 -2.13 4.35 26.69
C PRO A 82 -2.17 5.33 27.87
N PRO A 83 -3.20 5.31 28.74
CA PRO A 83 -3.39 6.30 29.79
C PRO A 83 -2.17 6.57 30.68
N LYS A 84 -1.35 5.54 30.94
CA LYS A 84 -0.10 5.65 31.72
C LYS A 84 0.92 6.63 31.13
N TYR A 85 0.97 6.81 29.82
CA TYR A 85 1.86 7.79 29.20
C TYR A 85 1.40 9.23 29.48
N GLY A 86 0.10 9.46 29.67
CA GLY A 86 -0.41 10.75 30.14
C GLY A 86 -0.02 11.05 31.59
N GLU A 87 0.20 10.04 32.42
CA GLU A 87 0.74 10.21 33.78
C GLU A 87 2.23 10.59 33.74
N LEU A 88 3.01 9.94 32.87
CA LEU A 88 4.42 10.28 32.62
C LEU A 88 4.59 11.70 32.08
N GLU A 89 3.73 12.13 31.15
CA GLU A 89 3.74 13.49 30.61
C GLU A 89 3.52 14.52 31.73
N LYS A 90 2.56 14.29 32.64
CA LYS A 90 2.35 15.18 33.81
C LYS A 90 3.59 15.30 34.68
N ILE A 91 4.24 14.16 34.99
CA ILE A 91 5.47 14.13 35.80
C ILE A 91 6.61 14.89 35.09
N TRP A 92 6.71 14.80 33.76
CA TRP A 92 7.71 15.55 33.00
C TRP A 92 7.45 17.05 32.99
N GLN A 93 6.20 17.48 32.80
CA GLN A 93 5.81 18.89 32.82
C GLN A 93 6.03 19.53 34.21
N GLU A 94 5.74 18.79 35.29
CA GLU A 94 6.01 19.23 36.67
C GLU A 94 7.51 19.45 36.92
N LYS A 95 8.37 18.57 36.39
CA LYS A 95 9.83 18.70 36.52
C LYS A 95 10.45 19.79 35.66
N GLU A 96 9.87 20.09 34.50
CA GLU A 96 10.35 21.21 33.67
C GLU A 96 9.93 22.58 34.23
N GLY A 97 8.78 22.66 34.89
CA GLY A 97 8.30 23.87 35.58
C GLY A 97 8.97 24.17 36.93
N GLU A 98 9.75 23.24 37.48
CA GLU A 98 10.56 23.42 38.70
C GLU A 98 11.96 24.02 38.43
N LYS A 99 12.29 24.35 37.17
CA LYS A 99 13.49 25.13 36.80
C LYS A 99 13.20 26.62 36.78
#